data_AF-D0EZB3-F1
#
_entry.id   AF-D0EZB3-F1
#
_cell.length_a   1.000
_cell.length_b   1.000
_cell.length_c   1.000
_cell.angle_alpha   90.00
_cell.angle_beta   90.00
_cell.angle_gamma   90.00
#
_symmetry.space_group_name_H-M   'P 1'
#
loop_
_entity.id
_entity.type
_entity.pdbx_description
1 polymer ?
#
loop_
_entity_poly.entity_id
_entity_poly.type
_entity_poly.pdbx_seq_one_letter_code
_entity_poly.pdbx_strand_id
1 'polypeptide(L)'
;ADSTYMPLQAKGAVFSAEIIPSEGGATGWADMRAAYEALDDDTRARIADLRAHHSLFYSQGRAGYLPSKQNERGGYDMYGYHDEEPSLRPLVKVHPET
;
A
#
# COMPACT_ATOMS: atom_id res chain seq x y z
N ALA A 1 0.87 -2.58 2.52
CA ALA A 1 0.95 -1.64 3.66
C ALA A 1 -0.17 -0.62 3.53
N ASP A 2 -0.85 -0.36 4.63
CA ASP A 2 -2.11 0.38 4.65
C ASP A 2 -1.92 1.86 4.33
N SER A 3 -2.92 2.43 3.63
CA SER A 3 -2.99 3.84 3.26
C SER A 3 -1.74 4.41 2.57
N THR A 4 -0.92 3.57 1.94
CA THR A 4 0.25 4.06 1.20
C THR A 4 -0.13 4.91 -0.02
N TYR A 5 -1.37 4.86 -0.47
CA TYR A 5 -1.88 5.74 -1.54
C TYR A 5 -2.31 7.13 -1.04
N MET A 6 -2.40 7.36 0.28
CA MET A 6 -2.81 8.66 0.87
C MET A 6 -1.60 9.55 1.15
N PRO A 7 -1.70 10.89 1.13
CA PRO A 7 -0.58 11.77 1.46
C PRO A 7 0.09 11.43 2.80
N LEU A 8 -0.72 11.14 3.84
CA LEU A 8 -0.27 10.65 5.14
C LEU A 8 -0.52 9.14 5.28
N GLN A 9 0.53 8.37 5.53
CA GLN A 9 0.46 6.90 5.71
C GLN A 9 -0.03 6.53 7.11
N ALA A 10 -0.67 5.37 7.22
CA ALA A 10 -0.93 4.77 8.52
C ALA A 10 0.38 4.39 9.23
N LYS A 11 0.47 4.66 10.54
CA LYS A 11 1.60 4.20 11.38
C LYS A 11 1.48 2.72 11.73
N GLY A 12 0.27 2.23 11.95
CA GLY A 12 -0.03 0.86 12.28
C GLY A 12 -1.51 0.58 12.09
N ALA A 13 -1.87 -0.70 12.17
CA ALA A 13 -3.23 -1.18 12.08
C ALA A 13 -3.57 -2.02 13.32
N VAL A 14 -4.81 -1.92 13.77
CA VAL A 14 -5.37 -2.75 14.83
C VAL A 14 -6.57 -3.47 14.25
N PHE A 15 -6.63 -4.78 14.46
CA PHE A 15 -7.71 -5.64 13.99
C PHE A 15 -8.32 -6.39 15.17
N SER A 16 -9.66 -6.37 15.28
CA SER A 16 -10.43 -7.17 16.25
C SER A 16 -11.28 -8.18 15.48
N ALA A 17 -11.28 -9.43 15.93
CA ALA A 17 -12.10 -10.49 15.35
C ALA A 17 -13.38 -10.68 16.19
N GLU A 18 -14.49 -10.11 15.73
CA GLU A 18 -15.79 -10.24 16.42
C GLU A 18 -16.47 -11.58 16.11
N ILE A 19 -16.32 -12.06 14.87
CA ILE A 19 -16.85 -13.34 14.40
C ILE A 19 -15.73 -14.02 13.62
N ILE A 20 -15.43 -15.26 13.97
CA ILE A 20 -14.35 -16.04 13.35
C ILE A 20 -14.99 -17.11 12.46
N PRO A 21 -14.61 -17.22 11.17
CA PRO A 21 -15.10 -18.29 10.31
C PRO A 21 -14.59 -19.66 10.79
N SER A 22 -15.38 -20.71 10.57
CA SER A 22 -15.02 -22.08 10.99
C SER A 22 -13.80 -22.64 10.26
N GLU A 23 -13.46 -22.08 9.10
CA GLU A 23 -12.31 -22.47 8.28
C GLU A 23 -11.77 -21.25 7.51
N GLY A 24 -10.46 -21.26 7.22
CA GLY A 24 -9.79 -20.20 6.48
C GLY A 24 -9.57 -18.90 7.27
N GLY A 25 -9.55 -17.75 6.59
CA GLY A 25 -9.50 -16.43 7.21
C GLY A 25 -8.14 -16.01 7.81
N ALA A 26 -7.05 -16.71 7.52
CA ALA A 26 -5.74 -16.37 8.05
C ALA A 26 -5.22 -15.02 7.50
N THR A 27 -4.67 -14.19 8.38
CA THR A 27 -3.96 -12.96 8.00
C THR A 27 -2.46 -13.23 7.92
N GLY A 28 -1.89 -13.14 6.73
CA GLY A 28 -0.45 -13.25 6.51
C GLY A 28 0.29 -11.93 6.76
N TRP A 29 1.47 -12.03 7.39
CA TRP A 29 2.38 -10.91 7.59
C TRP A 29 3.74 -11.24 6.96
N ALA A 30 4.40 -10.23 6.39
CA ALA A 30 5.74 -10.37 5.82
C ALA A 30 6.65 -9.27 6.38
N ASP A 31 7.79 -9.67 6.93
CA ASP A 31 8.80 -8.73 7.44
C ASP A 31 9.63 -8.17 6.28
N MET A 32 9.37 -6.92 5.92
CA MET A 32 10.09 -6.25 4.84
C MET A 32 11.54 -5.90 5.19
N ARG A 33 11.94 -5.90 6.47
CA ARG A 33 13.34 -5.71 6.89
C ARG A 33 14.13 -6.96 6.59
N ALA A 34 13.64 -8.12 7.03
CA ALA A 34 14.25 -9.41 6.73
C ALA A 34 14.31 -9.67 5.21
N ALA A 35 13.26 -9.28 4.48
CA ALA A 35 13.25 -9.36 3.02
C ALA A 35 14.34 -8.49 2.37
N TYR A 36 14.58 -7.29 2.89
CA TYR A 36 15.64 -6.40 2.41
C TYR A 36 17.05 -6.91 2.77
N GLU A 37 17.22 -7.44 3.97
CA GLU A 37 18.48 -8.05 4.43
C GLU A 37 18.88 -9.27 3.56
N ALA A 38 17.89 -10.05 3.13
CA ALA A 38 18.09 -11.23 2.29
C ALA A 38 18.46 -10.91 0.83
N LEU A 39 18.36 -9.66 0.38
CA LEU A 39 18.77 -9.26 -0.96
C LEU A 39 20.29 -9.41 -1.16
N ASP A 40 20.73 -9.61 -2.39
CA ASP A 40 22.14 -9.45 -2.76
C ASP A 40 22.52 -7.97 -2.88
N ASP A 41 23.83 -7.68 -2.86
CA ASP A 41 24.36 -6.32 -2.91
C ASP A 41 23.99 -5.58 -4.20
N ASP A 42 24.00 -6.27 -5.34
CA ASP A 42 23.67 -5.68 -6.63
C ASP A 42 22.20 -5.23 -6.66
N THR A 43 21.30 -6.05 -6.12
CA THR A 43 19.88 -5.73 -6.00
C THR A 43 19.66 -4.59 -5.02
N ARG A 44 20.32 -4.58 -3.85
CA ARG A 44 20.25 -3.46 -2.90
C ARG A 44 20.70 -2.15 -3.53
N ALA A 45 21.84 -2.15 -4.22
CA ALA A 45 22.35 -0.97 -4.92
C ALA A 45 21.37 -0.48 -5.99
N ARG A 46 20.80 -1.40 -6.77
CA ARG A 46 19.83 -1.07 -7.82
C ARG A 46 18.57 -0.39 -7.29
N ILE A 47 18.08 -0.78 -6.11
CA ILE A 47 16.81 -0.28 -5.57
C ILE A 47 16.96 0.93 -4.63
N ALA A 48 18.18 1.28 -4.24
CA ALA A 48 18.48 2.24 -3.18
C ALA A 48 17.75 3.58 -3.34
N ASP A 49 17.80 4.15 -4.55
CA ASP A 49 17.22 5.47 -4.86
C ASP A 49 15.88 5.39 -5.60
N LEU A 50 15.35 4.18 -5.80
CA LEU A 50 14.10 4.01 -6.53
C LEU A 50 12.91 4.48 -5.70
N ARG A 51 11.90 4.97 -6.43
CA ARG A 51 10.64 5.46 -5.87
C ARG A 51 9.48 4.85 -6.63
N ALA A 52 8.35 4.67 -5.94
CA ALA A 52 7.13 4.13 -6.51
C ALA A 52 5.98 5.12 -6.28
N HIS A 53 5.10 5.27 -7.28
CA HIS A 53 3.81 5.92 -7.09
C HIS A 53 2.81 4.94 -6.49
N HIS A 54 2.17 5.33 -5.41
CA HIS A 54 1.16 4.54 -4.73
C HIS A 54 -0.23 5.11 -5.05
N SER A 55 -1.09 4.29 -5.64
CA SER A 55 -2.41 4.70 -6.10
C SER A 55 -3.44 3.61 -5.83
N LEU A 56 -4.59 4.00 -5.27
CA LEU A 56 -5.73 3.10 -5.11
C LEU A 56 -6.35 2.74 -6.48
N PHE A 57 -6.34 3.68 -7.44
CA PHE A 57 -6.73 3.39 -8.83
C PHE A 57 -5.86 2.27 -9.44
N TYR A 58 -4.56 2.29 -9.18
CA TYR A 58 -3.64 1.27 -9.70
C TYR A 58 -3.93 -0.13 -9.13
N SER A 59 -4.12 -0.26 -7.82
CA SER A 59 -4.41 -1.56 -7.19
C SER A 59 -5.79 -2.08 -7.58
N GLN A 60 -6.81 -1.22 -7.56
CA GLN A 60 -8.19 -1.60 -7.85
C GLN A 60 -8.42 -1.87 -9.33
N GLY A 61 -7.74 -1.13 -10.22
CA GLY A 61 -7.68 -1.42 -11.66
C GLY A 61 -7.10 -2.79 -11.97
N ARG A 62 -5.96 -3.16 -11.35
CA ARG A 62 -5.41 -4.51 -11.50
C ARG A 62 -6.34 -5.61 -11.01
N ALA A 63 -7.17 -5.32 -10.02
CA ALA A 63 -8.12 -6.26 -9.46
C ALA A 63 -9.49 -6.26 -10.19
N GLY A 64 -9.70 -5.39 -11.18
CA GLY A 64 -10.97 -5.27 -11.90
C GLY A 64 -12.08 -4.58 -11.11
N TYR A 65 -11.74 -3.86 -10.03
CA TYR A 65 -12.67 -3.18 -9.11
C TYR A 65 -12.63 -1.66 -9.25
N LEU A 66 -12.33 -1.14 -10.45
CA LEU A 66 -12.46 0.30 -10.65
C LEU A 66 -13.91 0.71 -10.39
N PRO A 67 -14.13 1.81 -9.66
CA PRO A 67 -15.46 2.34 -9.48
C PRO A 67 -16.10 2.62 -10.85
N SER A 68 -17.40 2.37 -10.98
CA SER A 68 -18.13 2.54 -12.25
C SER A 68 -19.00 3.79 -12.30
N LYS A 69 -19.21 4.47 -11.17
CA LYS A 69 -20.07 5.65 -11.04
C LYS A 69 -19.24 6.87 -10.66
N GLN A 70 -19.02 7.75 -11.63
CA GLN A 70 -18.36 9.03 -11.37
C GLN A 70 -19.33 10.01 -10.69
N ASN A 71 -18.79 10.92 -9.88
CA ASN A 71 -19.50 12.08 -9.37
C ASN A 71 -19.73 13.13 -10.48
N GLU A 72 -20.41 14.23 -10.17
CA GLU A 72 -20.71 15.30 -11.11
C GLU A 72 -19.46 15.99 -11.70
N ARG A 73 -18.29 15.81 -11.07
CA ARG A 73 -17.00 16.34 -11.54
C ARG A 73 -16.20 15.32 -12.36
N GLY A 74 -16.73 14.11 -12.58
CA GLY A 74 -16.04 13.02 -13.28
C GLY A 74 -15.09 12.17 -12.41
N GLY A 75 -14.96 12.50 -11.12
CA GLY A 75 -14.13 11.78 -10.14
C GLY A 75 -14.94 10.79 -9.29
N TYR A 76 -14.35 10.25 -8.22
CA TYR A 76 -15.04 9.37 -7.27
C TYR A 76 -14.87 9.93 -5.85
N ASP A 77 -15.91 10.39 -5.17
CA ASP A 77 -15.80 10.99 -3.81
C ASP A 77 -15.64 9.95 -2.68
N MET A 78 -14.96 8.85 -2.96
CA MET A 78 -14.71 7.77 -1.99
C MET A 78 -13.30 7.90 -1.42
N TYR A 79 -13.12 7.62 -0.13
CA TYR A 79 -11.82 7.68 0.53
C TYR A 79 -10.74 6.93 -0.27
N GLY A 80 -9.68 7.64 -0.66
CA GLY A 80 -8.58 7.08 -1.45
C GLY A 80 -8.73 7.17 -2.97
N TYR A 81 -9.91 7.52 -3.48
CA TYR A 81 -10.09 7.95 -4.86
C TYR A 81 -10.19 9.46 -4.87
N HIS A 82 -9.10 10.11 -5.22
CA HIS A 82 -9.00 11.57 -5.27
C HIS A 82 -8.21 11.91 -6.52
N ASP A 83 -8.49 13.08 -7.09
CA ASP A 83 -7.83 13.56 -8.31
C ASP A 83 -6.48 14.24 -8.03
N GLU A 84 -5.88 13.96 -6.86
CA GLU A 84 -4.54 14.47 -6.51
C GLU A 84 -3.44 13.59 -7.14
N GLU A 85 -2.22 14.13 -7.17
CA GLU A 85 -1.07 13.40 -7.66
C GLU A 85 -0.79 12.16 -6.79
N PRO A 86 -0.60 10.96 -7.38
CA PRO A 86 -0.30 9.75 -6.63
C PRO A 86 0.95 9.91 -5.76
N SER A 87 0.82 9.56 -4.48
CA SER A 87 1.90 9.66 -3.50
C SER A 87 3.18 8.94 -3.97
N LEU A 88 4.27 9.69 -4.15
CA LEU A 88 5.58 9.15 -4.55
C LEU A 88 6.44 8.79 -3.33
N ARG A 89 6.80 7.52 -3.18
CA ARG A 89 7.47 6.99 -1.98
C ARG A 89 8.80 6.33 -2.31
N PRO A 90 9.79 6.39 -1.41
CA PRO A 90 11.00 5.61 -1.58
C PRO A 90 10.68 4.12 -1.47
N LEU A 91 11.32 3.33 -2.34
CA LEU A 91 11.19 1.88 -2.36
C LEU A 91 11.87 1.24 -1.15
N VAL A 92 13.03 1.79 -0.75
CA VAL A 92 13.73 1.46 0.49
C VAL A 92 13.35 2.46 1.57
N LYS A 93 12.95 1.98 2.75
CA LYS A 93 12.60 2.82 3.90
C LYS A 93 13.48 2.49 5.08
N VAL A 94 13.88 3.51 5.83
CA VAL A 94 14.56 3.38 7.13
C VAL A 94 13.52 3.61 8.22
N HIS A 95 13.43 2.71 9.19
CA HIS A 95 12.50 2.87 10.30
C HIS A 95 13.03 3.95 11.25
N PRO A 96 12.21 4.90 11.73
CA PRO A 96 12.71 6.05 12.48
C PRO A 96 13.27 5.71 13.87
N GLU A 97 13.00 4.51 14.39
CA GLU A 97 13.40 4.08 15.74
C GLU A 97 14.39 2.89 15.75
N THR A 98 14.56 2.18 14.63
CA THR A 98 15.39 0.97 14.53
C THR A 98 16.19 0.98 13.25
#